data_AF-I5D583-F1
#
_entry.id   AF-I5D583-F1
#
_cell.length_a   1.000
_cell.length_b   1.000
_cell.length_c   1.000
_cell.angle_alpha   90.00
_cell.angle_beta   90.00
_cell.angle_gamma   90.00
#
_symmetry.space_group_name_H-M   'P 1'
#
loop_
_entity.id
_entity.type
_entity.pdbx_description
1 polymer ?
#
loop_
_entity_poly.entity_id
_entity_poly.type
_entity_poly.pdbx_seq_one_letter_code
_entity_poly.pdbx_strand_id
1 'polypeptide(L)'
;MNKNIKLMNIEIKKLEKLASYDQNKKFRILIIFFLGFLTLLTFFMIMFALMYSKQKTLLITFSSIASASFLLLVFLIGPFCMLLTLSKWMNFLMNKKPGENIWSKYHPGNVSIVFNLFIGILVFNTLNNKGLKITKTERKVIESVLLFN
;
A
#
# COMPACT_ATOMS: atom_id res chain seq x y z
N MET A 1 7.14 29.79 -2.58
CA MET A 1 5.95 29.28 -3.29
C MET A 1 5.45 28.04 -2.55
N ASN A 2 4.24 28.09 -1.99
CA ASN A 2 3.74 27.05 -1.07
C ASN A 2 3.51 25.72 -1.82
N LYS A 3 4.22 24.63 -1.45
CA LYS A 3 4.23 23.36 -2.22
C LYS A 3 2.83 22.70 -2.31
N ASN A 4 1.91 23.04 -1.41
CA ASN A 4 0.49 22.63 -1.48
C ASN A 4 -0.26 23.22 -2.71
N ILE A 5 0.24 24.29 -3.33
CA ILE A 5 -0.32 24.85 -4.58
C ILE A 5 -0.16 23.86 -5.74
N LYS A 6 0.87 23.00 -5.73
CA LYS A 6 1.03 21.99 -6.79
C LYS A 6 -0.06 20.92 -6.76
N LEU A 7 -0.59 20.58 -5.59
CA LEU A 7 -1.74 19.68 -5.46
C LEU A 7 -3.04 20.32 -5.96
N MET A 8 -3.14 21.66 -6.00
CA MET A 8 -4.32 22.36 -6.52
C MET A 8 -4.52 22.15 -8.03
N ASN A 9 -3.50 21.68 -8.76
CA ASN A 9 -3.63 21.28 -10.17
C ASN A 9 -4.30 19.91 -10.35
N ILE A 10 -4.59 19.19 -9.26
CA ILE A 10 -5.31 17.92 -9.27
C ILE A 10 -6.72 18.19 -8.77
N GLU A 11 -7.73 17.64 -9.43
CA GLU A 11 -9.11 17.76 -8.99
C GLU A 11 -9.28 17.29 -7.53
N ILE A 12 -9.83 18.16 -6.68
CA ILE A 12 -10.02 17.90 -5.24
C ILE A 12 -10.78 16.59 -5.01
N LYS A 13 -11.80 16.29 -5.83
CA LYS A 13 -12.57 15.04 -5.76
C LYS A 13 -11.70 13.78 -5.89
N LYS A 14 -10.63 13.82 -6.70
CA LYS A 14 -9.71 12.69 -6.84
C LYS A 14 -8.84 12.54 -5.59
N LEU A 15 -8.35 13.65 -5.04
CA LEU A 15 -7.53 13.68 -3.82
C LEU A 15 -8.33 13.20 -2.60
N GLU A 16 -9.57 13.69 -2.45
CA GLU A 16 -10.50 13.24 -1.40
C GLU A 16 -10.80 11.75 -1.52
N LYS A 17 -11.09 11.27 -2.74
CA LYS A 17 -11.32 9.84 -2.96
C LYS A 17 -10.10 9.01 -2.59
N LEU A 18 -8.91 9.48 -2.96
CA LEU A 18 -7.66 8.80 -2.68
C LEU A 18 -7.32 8.81 -1.19
N ALA A 19 -7.63 9.90 -0.46
CA ALA A 19 -7.53 9.99 1.00
C ALA A 19 -8.58 9.15 1.76
N SER A 20 -9.72 8.86 1.14
CA SER A 20 -10.84 8.16 1.79
C SER A 20 -10.56 6.69 2.13
N TYR A 21 -9.57 6.04 1.50
CA TYR A 21 -9.28 4.62 1.72
C TYR A 21 -8.71 4.32 3.11
N ASP A 22 -8.01 5.28 3.71
CA ASP A 22 -7.51 5.21 5.09
C ASP A 22 -8.65 5.26 6.11
N GLN A 23 -9.67 6.08 5.83
CA GLN A 23 -10.85 6.21 6.69
C GLN A 23 -11.90 5.13 6.43
N ASN A 24 -11.78 4.38 5.33
CA ASN A 24 -12.75 3.35 4.95
C ASN A 24 -12.62 2.12 5.87
N LYS A 25 -13.58 1.98 6.79
CA LYS A 25 -13.65 0.86 7.74
C LYS A 25 -13.65 -0.50 7.04
N LYS A 26 -14.40 -0.67 5.94
CA LYS A 26 -14.47 -1.95 5.21
C LYS A 26 -13.10 -2.33 4.63
N PHE A 27 -12.39 -1.35 4.09
CA PHE A 27 -11.05 -1.54 3.53
C PHE A 27 -10.01 -1.91 4.60
N ARG A 28 -10.06 -1.25 5.76
CA ARG A 28 -9.21 -1.60 6.90
C ARG A 28 -9.51 -2.99 7.45
N ILE A 29 -10.79 -3.35 7.59
CA ILE A 29 -11.21 -4.69 8.04
C ILE A 29 -10.71 -5.75 7.05
N LEU A 30 -10.80 -5.50 5.74
CA LEU A 30 -10.28 -6.39 4.71
C LEU A 30 -8.77 -6.66 4.92
N ILE A 31 -7.97 -5.59 5.10
CA ILE A 31 -6.52 -5.72 5.32
C ILE A 31 -6.23 -6.49 6.62
N ILE A 32 -6.94 -6.19 7.71
CA ILE A 32 -6.79 -6.90 8.99
C ILE A 32 -7.16 -8.39 8.83
N PHE A 33 -8.24 -8.69 8.12
CA PHE A 33 -8.68 -10.06 7.86
C PHE A 33 -7.61 -10.87 7.13
N PHE A 34 -7.03 -10.31 6.07
CA PHE A 34 -5.93 -10.95 5.34
C PHE A 34 -4.66 -11.11 6.17
N LEU A 35 -4.30 -10.13 7.02
CA LEU A 35 -3.17 -10.27 7.96
C LEU A 35 -3.44 -11.37 9.00
N GLY A 36 -4.68 -11.52 9.44
CA GLY A 36 -5.12 -12.62 10.30
C GLY A 36 -4.96 -13.97 9.59
N PHE A 37 -5.38 -14.07 8.33
CA PHE A 37 -5.21 -15.27 7.52
C PHE A 37 -3.73 -15.61 7.30
N LEU A 38 -2.87 -14.62 7.06
CA LEU A 38 -1.42 -14.79 6.95
C LEU A 38 -0.83 -15.39 8.24
N THR A 39 -1.26 -14.88 9.39
CA THR A 39 -0.81 -15.38 10.70
C THR A 39 -1.25 -16.83 10.94
N LEU A 40 -2.51 -17.15 10.62
CA LEU A 40 -3.04 -18.52 10.71
C LEU A 40 -2.28 -19.48 9.79
N LEU A 41 -2.04 -19.09 8.54
CA LEU A 41 -1.28 -19.89 7.58
C LEU A 41 0.14 -20.18 8.11
N THR A 42 0.80 -19.15 8.65
CA THR A 42 2.15 -19.28 9.25
C THR A 42 2.14 -20.21 10.46
N PHE A 43 1.11 -20.13 11.31
CA PHE A 43 0.94 -21.04 12.44
C PHE A 43 0.82 -22.51 11.98
N PHE A 44 -0.06 -22.80 11.02
CA PHE A 44 -0.22 -24.16 10.48
C PHE A 44 1.06 -24.66 9.82
N MET A 45 1.81 -23.79 9.14
CA MET A 45 3.10 -24.11 8.56
C MET A 45 4.12 -24.59 9.58
N ILE A 46 4.23 -23.86 10.70
CA ILE A 46 5.11 -24.26 11.80
C ILE A 46 4.67 -25.59 12.39
N MET A 47 3.36 -25.81 12.58
CA MET A 47 2.82 -27.08 13.07
C MET A 47 3.16 -28.26 12.14
N PHE A 48 2.96 -28.10 10.83
CA PHE A 48 3.32 -29.14 9.86
C PHE A 48 4.82 -29.40 9.83
N ALA A 49 5.64 -28.36 9.95
CA ALA A 49 7.09 -28.52 9.99
C ALA A 49 7.55 -29.34 11.20
N LEU A 50 6.96 -29.10 12.37
CA LEU A 50 7.25 -29.87 13.58
C LEU A 50 6.77 -31.33 13.47
N MET A 51 5.52 -31.53 13.03
CA MET A 51 4.89 -32.85 12.96
C MET A 51 5.56 -33.78 11.94
N TYR A 52 5.98 -33.24 10.79
CA TYR A 52 6.60 -34.01 9.70
C TYR A 52 8.12 -33.86 9.64
N SER A 53 8.76 -33.34 10.69
CA SER A 53 10.22 -33.11 10.76
C SER A 53 11.06 -34.36 10.43
N LYS A 54 10.54 -35.57 10.72
CA LYS A 54 11.20 -36.85 10.42
C LYS A 54 10.95 -37.36 8.99
N GLN A 55 9.92 -36.88 8.30
CA GLN A 55 9.50 -37.34 6.97
C GLN A 55 9.88 -36.30 5.91
N LYS A 56 11.15 -36.34 5.50
CA LYS A 56 11.79 -35.33 4.64
C LYS A 56 10.98 -34.98 3.38
N THR A 57 10.44 -35.98 2.68
CA THR A 57 9.67 -35.76 1.45
C THR A 57 8.39 -34.94 1.70
N LEU A 58 7.61 -35.32 2.72
CA LEU A 58 6.38 -34.60 3.07
C LEU A 58 6.66 -33.20 3.58
N LEU A 59 7.70 -33.04 4.39
CA LEU A 59 8.16 -31.73 4.88
C LEU A 59 8.47 -30.78 3.71
N ILE A 60 9.21 -31.26 2.69
CA ILE A 60 9.56 -30.46 1.51
C ILE A 60 8.30 -30.09 0.70
N THR A 61 7.40 -31.06 0.46
CA THR A 61 6.17 -30.81 -0.31
C THR A 61 5.27 -29.78 0.37
N PHE A 62 5.00 -29.93 1.66
CA PHE A 62 4.16 -28.98 2.40
C PHE A 62 4.82 -27.59 2.50
N SER A 63 6.12 -27.54 2.75
CA SER A 63 6.86 -26.28 2.78
C SER A 63 6.78 -25.55 1.43
N SER A 64 6.96 -26.28 0.33
CA SER A 64 6.92 -25.70 -1.03
C SER A 64 5.53 -25.15 -1.36
N ILE A 65 4.49 -25.93 -1.12
CA ILE A 65 3.10 -25.53 -1.39
C ILE A 65 2.77 -24.25 -0.63
N ALA A 66 3.09 -24.19 0.65
CA ALA A 66 2.66 -23.06 1.43
C ALA A 66 3.63 -21.86 1.38
N SER A 67 4.89 -22.03 0.95
CA SER A 67 5.69 -20.92 0.43
C SER A 67 5.04 -20.30 -0.81
N ALA A 68 4.53 -21.12 -1.75
CA ALA A 68 3.82 -20.62 -2.92
C ALA A 68 2.51 -19.90 -2.53
N SER A 69 1.72 -20.49 -1.63
CA SER A 69 0.50 -19.86 -1.09
C SER A 69 0.79 -18.55 -0.36
N PHE A 70 1.87 -18.49 0.42
CA PHE A 70 2.31 -17.28 1.11
C PHE A 70 2.68 -16.19 0.11
N LEU A 71 3.49 -16.51 -0.91
CA LEU A 71 3.88 -15.55 -1.96
C LEU A 71 2.66 -15.03 -2.72
N LEU A 72 1.72 -15.91 -3.07
CA LEU A 72 0.47 -15.53 -3.72
C LEU A 72 -0.34 -14.57 -2.86
N LEU A 73 -0.45 -14.85 -1.56
CA LEU A 73 -1.18 -14.00 -0.64
C LEU A 73 -0.52 -12.63 -0.46
N VAL A 74 0.81 -12.58 -0.33
CA VAL A 74 1.59 -11.34 -0.27
C VAL A 74 1.41 -10.52 -1.55
N PHE A 75 1.44 -11.17 -2.71
CA PHE A 75 1.24 -10.50 -4.00
C PHE A 75 -0.18 -9.94 -4.15
N LEU A 76 -1.18 -10.62 -3.59
CA LEU A 76 -2.56 -10.15 -3.58
C LEU A 76 -2.76 -8.95 -2.65
N ILE A 77 -2.23 -8.99 -1.43
CA ILE A 77 -2.46 -7.92 -0.43
C ILE A 77 -1.53 -6.73 -0.56
N GLY A 78 -0.27 -6.95 -0.98
CA GLY A 78 0.75 -5.92 -1.08
C GLY A 78 0.25 -4.65 -1.80
N PRO A 79 -0.38 -4.76 -2.97
CA PRO A 79 -0.93 -3.61 -3.69
C PRO A 79 -1.99 -2.83 -2.90
N PHE A 80 -2.87 -3.51 -2.14
CA PHE A 80 -3.87 -2.86 -1.29
C PHE A 80 -3.24 -2.17 -0.08
N CYS A 81 -2.20 -2.75 0.52
CA CYS A 81 -1.41 -2.08 1.55
C CYS A 81 -0.71 -0.82 1.02
N MET A 82 -0.19 -0.87 -0.21
CA MET A 82 0.41 0.31 -0.86
C MET A 82 -0.63 1.41 -1.12
N LEU A 83 -1.85 1.05 -1.53
CA LEU A 83 -2.96 2.00 -1.63
C LEU A 83 -3.32 2.62 -0.27
N LEU A 84 -3.34 1.83 0.81
CA LEU A 84 -3.59 2.35 2.16
C LEU A 84 -2.51 3.35 2.60
N THR A 85 -1.24 3.03 2.34
CA THR A 85 -0.12 3.93 2.63
C THR A 85 -0.23 5.24 1.84
N LEU A 86 -0.52 5.15 0.55
CA LEU A 86 -0.78 6.31 -0.29
C LEU A 86 -1.96 7.15 0.21
N SER A 87 -3.04 6.50 0.63
CA SER A 87 -4.21 7.17 1.21
C SER A 87 -3.87 7.92 2.50
N LYS A 88 -3.06 7.33 3.38
CA LYS A 88 -2.59 7.99 4.61
C LYS A 88 -1.76 9.23 4.31
N TRP A 89 -0.83 9.12 3.36
CA TRP A 89 -0.01 10.24 2.93
C TRP A 89 -0.86 11.37 2.33
N MET A 90 -1.86 11.04 1.52
CA MET A 90 -2.75 12.04 0.96
C MET A 90 -3.61 12.71 2.03
N ASN A 91 -4.20 11.93 2.94
CA ASN A 91 -5.00 12.44 4.04
C ASN A 91 -4.17 13.36 4.96
N PHE A 92 -2.90 13.02 5.21
CA PHE A 92 -1.97 13.88 5.93
C PHE A 92 -1.70 15.19 5.18
N LEU A 93 -1.39 15.12 3.88
CA LEU A 93 -1.12 16.31 3.06
C LEU A 93 -2.32 17.26 2.97
N MET A 94 -3.54 16.72 2.88
CA MET A 94 -4.78 17.50 2.76
C MET A 94 -5.17 18.21 4.06
N ASN A 95 -4.94 17.59 5.21
CA ASN A 95 -5.33 18.15 6.51
C ASN A 95 -4.25 19.03 7.16
N LYS A 96 -3.09 19.18 6.51
CA LYS A 96 -1.94 19.86 7.06
C LYS A 96 -2.10 21.39 7.04
N LYS A 97 -1.77 22.02 8.17
CA LYS A 97 -1.70 23.50 8.26
C LYS A 97 -0.44 24.05 7.57
N PRO A 98 -0.51 25.25 6.97
CA PRO A 98 0.66 25.88 6.36
C PRO A 98 1.75 26.09 7.43
N GLY A 99 2.96 25.56 7.18
CA GLY A 99 4.14 25.75 8.04
C GLY A 99 4.63 24.53 8.84
N GLU A 100 3.84 23.47 9.00
CA GLU A 100 4.33 22.25 9.67
C GLU A 100 5.38 21.52 8.82
N ASN A 101 6.37 20.86 9.42
CA ASN A 101 7.36 20.09 8.65
C ASN A 101 6.77 18.72 8.27
N ILE A 102 6.76 18.39 6.97
CA ILE A 102 6.06 17.20 6.45
C ILE A 102 6.85 15.93 6.78
N TRP A 103 8.17 16.00 6.69
CA TRP A 103 9.05 14.85 6.90
C TRP A 103 10.45 15.32 7.31
N SER A 104 10.90 15.05 8.53
CA SER A 104 12.31 15.25 8.89
C SER A 104 13.22 14.09 8.48
N LYS A 105 12.65 12.99 7.96
CA LYS A 105 13.35 11.71 7.74
C LYS A 105 13.17 11.07 6.36
N TYR A 106 12.39 11.66 5.45
CA TYR A 106 12.14 11.05 4.14
C TYR A 106 12.99 11.74 3.07
N HIS A 107 14.04 11.04 2.65
CA HIS A 107 15.01 11.58 1.70
C HIS A 107 14.51 11.50 0.25
N PRO A 108 14.72 12.55 -0.56
CA PRO A 108 14.56 12.48 -2.00
C PRO A 108 15.48 11.38 -2.56
N GLY A 109 14.93 10.42 -3.30
CA GLY A 109 15.67 9.29 -3.87
C GLY A 109 15.32 7.91 -3.30
N ASN A 110 14.40 7.80 -2.34
CA ASN A 110 13.95 6.50 -1.85
C ASN A 110 13.08 5.77 -2.89
N VAL A 111 13.71 4.88 -3.66
CA VAL A 111 13.09 4.05 -4.70
C VAL A 111 11.86 3.28 -4.17
N SER A 112 11.89 2.86 -2.91
CA SER A 112 10.76 2.17 -2.26
C SER A 112 9.50 3.04 -2.22
N ILE A 113 9.65 4.34 -1.96
CA ILE A 113 8.52 5.28 -1.94
C ILE A 113 7.95 5.45 -3.36
N VAL A 114 8.80 5.64 -4.36
CA VAL A 114 8.38 5.78 -5.76
C VAL A 114 7.63 4.53 -6.22
N PHE A 115 8.12 3.34 -5.86
CA PHE A 115 7.48 2.06 -6.15
C PHE A 115 6.13 1.92 -5.43
N ASN A 116 6.08 2.22 -4.13
CA ASN A 116 4.83 2.18 -3.35
C ASN A 116 3.78 3.15 -3.93
N LEU A 117 4.19 4.35 -4.36
CA LEU A 117 3.33 5.32 -5.02
C LEU A 117 2.83 4.81 -6.37
N PHE A 118 3.70 4.20 -7.16
CA PHE A 118 3.32 3.61 -8.44
C PHE A 118 2.22 2.59 -8.29
N ILE A 119 2.46 1.59 -7.43
CA ILE A 119 1.52 0.49 -7.22
C ILE A 119 0.23 1.00 -6.57
N GLY A 120 0.34 1.88 -5.56
CA GLY A 120 -0.85 2.49 -4.93
C GLY A 120 -1.73 3.22 -5.94
N ILE A 121 -1.14 4.01 -6.84
CA ILE A 121 -1.89 4.71 -7.90
C ILE A 121 -2.45 3.73 -8.93
N LEU A 122 -1.72 2.67 -9.28
CA LEU A 122 -2.20 1.64 -10.21
C LEU A 122 -3.45 0.95 -9.65
N VAL A 123 -3.42 0.54 -8.38
CA VAL A 123 -4.57 -0.08 -7.70
C VAL A 123 -5.72 0.92 -7.62
N PHE A 124 -5.47 2.16 -7.23
CA PHE A 124 -6.48 3.21 -7.21
C PHE A 124 -7.17 3.37 -8.58
N ASN A 125 -6.40 3.45 -9.66
CA ASN A 125 -6.92 3.57 -11.02
C ASN A 125 -7.68 2.33 -11.51
N THR A 126 -7.38 1.16 -10.94
CA THR A 126 -8.07 -0.10 -11.26
C THR A 126 -9.40 -0.19 -10.52
N LEU A 127 -9.47 0.31 -9.29
CA LEU A 127 -10.68 0.29 -8.46
C LEU A 127 -11.66 1.43 -8.76
N ASN A 128 -11.26 2.46 -9.51
CA ASN A 128 -12.07 3.65 -9.76
C ASN A 128 -12.35 3.90 -11.25
N ASN A 129 -13.47 4.59 -11.50
CA ASN A 129 -13.93 4.96 -12.85
C ASN A 129 -12.98 5.95 -13.54
N LYS A 130 -13.06 6.03 -14.89
CA LYS A 130 -12.18 6.88 -15.72
C LYS A 130 -12.05 8.33 -15.22
N GLY A 131 -13.14 8.94 -14.76
CA GLY A 131 -13.12 10.33 -14.26
C GLY A 131 -12.34 10.53 -12.96
N LEU A 132 -12.10 9.47 -12.19
CA LEU A 132 -11.33 9.52 -10.94
C LEU A 132 -9.89 9.06 -11.13
N LYS A 133 -9.46 8.64 -12.32
CA LYS A 133 -8.10 8.14 -12.53
C LYS A 133 -7.07 9.26 -12.38
N ILE A 134 -5.96 8.91 -11.73
CA ILE A 134 -4.75 9.72 -11.66
C ILE A 134 -3.93 9.45 -12.92
N THR A 135 -3.70 10.51 -13.68
CA THR A 135 -2.87 10.53 -14.89
C THR A 135 -1.39 10.48 -14.54
N LYS A 136 -0.54 10.25 -15.55
CA LYS A 136 0.92 10.24 -15.36
C LYS A 136 1.47 11.59 -14.89
N THR A 137 0.88 12.71 -15.34
CA THR A 137 1.26 14.06 -14.94
C THR A 137 0.86 14.34 -13.49
N GLU A 138 -0.38 14.03 -13.09
CA GLU A 138 -0.87 14.15 -11.71
C GLU A 138 -0.02 13.27 -10.76
N ARG A 139 0.33 12.05 -11.17
CA ARG A 139 1.23 11.18 -10.41
C ARG A 139 2.60 11.82 -10.15
N LYS A 140 3.24 12.39 -11.17
CA LYS A 140 4.53 13.08 -11.02
C LYS A 140 4.43 14.26 -10.05
N VAL A 141 3.30 14.96 -10.05
CA VAL A 141 3.03 16.03 -9.09
C VAL A 141 2.96 15.47 -7.66
N ILE A 142 2.18 14.41 -7.44
CA ILE A 142 2.07 13.74 -6.13
C ILE A 142 3.44 13.24 -5.64
N GLU A 143 4.19 12.56 -6.50
CA GLU A 143 5.56 12.10 -6.20
C GLU A 143 6.47 13.26 -5.84
N SER A 144 6.41 14.38 -6.59
CA SER A 144 7.23 15.54 -6.31
C SER A 144 6.92 16.18 -4.96
N VAL A 145 5.64 16.22 -4.59
CA VAL A 145 5.18 16.77 -3.31
C VAL A 145 5.56 15.86 -2.15
N LEU A 146 5.57 14.53 -2.35
CA LEU A 146 5.90 13.58 -1.31
C LEU A 146 7.42 13.37 -1.11
N LEU A 147 8.20 13.40 -2.20
CA LEU A 147 9.63 13.07 -2.19
C LEU A 147 10.54 14.29 -2.00
N PHE A 148 10.12 15.46 -2.48
CA PHE A 148 10.95 16.67 -2.50
C PHE A 148 10.41 17.74 -1.56
N ASN A 149 9.90 17.34 -0.39
CA ASN A 149 9.69 18.30 0.70
C ASN A 149 11.00 18.67 1.36
#